data_AF-A0A8B6XX84-F1
#
_entry.id   AF-A0A8B6XX84-F1
#
_cell.length_a   1.000
_cell.length_b   1.000
_cell.length_c   1.000
_cell.angle_alpha   90.00
_cell.angle_beta   90.00
_cell.angle_gamma   90.00
#
_symmetry.space_group_name_H-M   'P 1'
#
loop_
_entity.id
_entity.type
_entity.pdbx_description
1 polymer ?
#
loop_
_entity_poly.entity_id
_entity_poly.type
_entity_poly.pdbx_seq_one_letter_code
_entity_poly.pdbx_strand_id
1 'polypeptide(L)'
;MKRTKKMFTRFTSMLHNAVDALSPEVSILEQFKYHWKCITQYLVDTDNNKISVESTIIPYHMAQMLNVLQEEERMNKNTGPAMEFMLQQKILETLQTLGCADCPAGMKRQVLHFFTNLLGKTKQQILPHVNVHKPVIKMIKTCGIVKAAPTESEEVQFLLQVSSKLKQDSQLVNFFLQKESAENSSTTTSLNNEREQPEYSLVDALLALTKSEDSRVAIKACEGLLLCSSIAEDRAAHVIVLYTAFCERMYVIHSKFVIPCLLENKMLSKKMTHTCNSQRCLSDESNKDANVI
;
A
#
# COMPACT_ATOMS: atom_id res chain seq x y z
N MET A 1 62.05 -35.76 3.21
CA MET A 1 61.34 -34.48 2.96
C MET A 1 59.84 -34.64 2.59
N LYS A 2 59.09 -35.62 3.18
CA LYS A 2 57.65 -35.86 2.88
C LYS A 2 56.70 -35.72 4.09
N ARG A 3 57.23 -35.53 5.31
CA ARG A 3 56.43 -35.53 6.55
C ARG A 3 55.88 -34.14 6.95
N THR A 4 56.56 -33.06 6.53
CA THR A 4 56.19 -31.67 6.85
C THR A 4 55.08 -31.10 5.96
N LYS A 5 55.01 -31.47 4.67
CA LYS A 5 53.92 -31.02 3.77
C LYS A 5 52.53 -31.50 4.23
N LYS A 6 52.42 -32.75 4.72
CA LYS A 6 51.14 -33.33 5.15
C LYS A 6 50.60 -32.71 6.45
N MET A 7 51.49 -32.20 7.32
CA MET A 7 51.09 -31.46 8.52
C MET A 7 50.60 -30.05 8.19
N PHE A 8 51.26 -29.35 7.26
CA PHE A 8 50.80 -28.03 6.81
C PHE A 8 49.41 -28.08 6.17
N THR A 9 49.12 -29.07 5.31
CA THR A 9 47.79 -29.19 4.68
C THR A 9 46.67 -29.45 5.68
N ARG A 10 46.94 -30.22 6.75
CA ARG A 10 45.97 -30.46 7.83
C ARG A 10 45.77 -29.24 8.72
N PHE A 11 46.84 -28.47 8.98
CA PHE A 11 46.74 -27.25 9.75
C PHE A 11 45.94 -26.19 8.97
N THR A 12 46.18 -26.03 7.67
CA THR A 12 45.38 -25.13 6.81
C THR A 12 43.93 -25.57 6.69
N SER A 13 43.62 -26.87 6.63
CA SER A 13 42.22 -27.34 6.60
C SER A 13 41.51 -27.17 7.94
N MET A 14 42.22 -27.33 9.07
CA MET A 14 41.66 -27.06 10.40
C MET A 14 41.46 -25.56 10.63
N LEU A 15 42.34 -24.71 10.09
CA LEU A 15 42.18 -23.25 10.13
C LEU A 15 41.04 -22.79 9.23
N HIS A 16 40.90 -23.35 8.02
CA HIS A 16 39.77 -23.06 7.14
C HIS A 16 38.44 -23.52 7.77
N ASN A 17 38.39 -24.74 8.33
CA ASN A 17 37.22 -25.23 9.04
C ASN A 17 36.92 -24.43 10.33
N ALA A 18 37.95 -23.90 11.01
CA ALA A 18 37.77 -23.04 12.18
C ALA A 18 37.36 -21.62 11.80
N VAL A 19 37.82 -21.09 10.67
CA VAL A 19 37.41 -19.80 10.11
C VAL A 19 35.97 -19.87 9.58
N ASP A 20 35.58 -21.00 8.98
CA ASP A 20 34.19 -21.28 8.57
C ASP A 20 33.27 -21.52 9.78
N ALA A 21 33.81 -22.03 10.91
CA ALA A 21 33.07 -22.19 12.17
C ALA A 21 33.02 -20.92 13.05
N LEU A 22 33.80 -19.87 12.71
CA LEU A 22 33.94 -18.63 13.50
C LEU A 22 33.57 -17.36 12.74
N SER A 23 33.19 -17.42 11.46
CA SER A 23 32.36 -16.36 10.89
C SER A 23 30.94 -16.57 11.42
N PRO A 24 30.43 -15.74 12.33
CA PRO A 24 29.01 -15.79 12.63
C PRO A 24 28.29 -15.56 11.30
N GLU A 25 27.47 -16.52 10.86
CA GLU A 25 26.51 -16.26 9.79
C GLU A 25 25.81 -14.95 10.17
N VAL A 26 25.97 -13.92 9.34
CA VAL A 26 25.46 -12.58 9.66
C VAL A 26 23.97 -12.75 9.91
N SER A 27 23.51 -12.46 11.13
CA SER A 27 22.12 -12.71 11.50
C SER A 27 21.16 -11.98 10.55
N ILE A 28 19.96 -12.52 10.34
CA ILE A 28 18.92 -11.94 9.48
C ILE A 28 18.68 -10.45 9.81
N LEU A 29 18.64 -10.12 11.11
CA LEU A 29 18.49 -8.76 11.58
C LEU A 29 19.64 -7.85 11.11
N GLU A 30 20.88 -8.32 11.21
CA GLU A 30 22.04 -7.53 10.78
C GLU A 30 22.13 -7.37 9.26
N GLN A 31 21.70 -8.38 8.49
CA GLN A 31 21.55 -8.24 7.02
C GLN A 31 20.50 -7.18 6.67
N PHE A 32 19.35 -7.19 7.34
CA PHE A 32 18.30 -6.20 7.14
C PHE A 32 18.79 -4.78 7.48
N LYS A 33 19.41 -4.62 8.66
CA LYS A 33 20.00 -3.34 9.10
C LYS A 33 21.06 -2.84 8.13
N TYR A 34 21.90 -3.73 7.60
CA TYR A 34 22.92 -3.37 6.62
C TYR A 34 22.29 -2.75 5.36
N HIS A 35 21.28 -3.38 4.77
CA HIS A 35 20.62 -2.83 3.58
C HIS A 35 19.89 -1.51 3.85
N TRP A 36 19.23 -1.40 5.01
CA TRP A 36 18.62 -0.14 5.42
C TRP A 36 19.67 0.97 5.62
N LYS A 37 20.81 0.65 6.21
CA LYS A 37 21.95 1.56 6.36
C LYS A 37 22.48 2.03 5.02
N CYS A 38 22.62 1.15 4.02
CA CYS A 38 23.07 1.55 2.68
C CYS A 38 22.13 2.57 2.02
N ILE A 39 20.80 2.37 2.15
CA ILE A 39 19.80 3.31 1.60
C ILE A 39 19.90 4.66 2.31
N THR A 40 19.87 4.66 3.64
CA THR A 40 19.88 5.91 4.43
C THR A 40 21.19 6.67 4.26
N GLN A 41 22.32 5.99 4.21
CA GLN A 41 23.63 6.61 3.94
C GLN A 41 23.64 7.28 2.57
N TYR A 42 23.13 6.62 1.53
CA TYR A 42 23.04 7.22 0.20
C TYR A 42 22.20 8.50 0.18
N LEU A 43 21.06 8.50 0.89
CA LEU A 43 20.17 9.66 0.97
C LEU A 43 20.75 10.84 1.75
N VAL A 44 21.66 10.59 2.70
CA VAL A 44 22.35 11.64 3.46
C VAL A 44 23.55 12.19 2.69
N ASP A 45 24.33 11.31 2.05
CA ASP A 45 25.60 11.69 1.40
C ASP A 45 25.41 12.36 0.04
N THR A 46 24.23 12.21 -0.58
CA THR A 46 24.01 12.63 -1.97
C THR A 46 23.09 13.85 -2.05
N ASP A 47 23.65 15.02 -2.34
CA ASP A 47 22.89 16.25 -2.69
C ASP A 47 22.25 16.18 -4.10
N ASN A 48 22.35 15.02 -4.78
CA ASN A 48 21.92 14.83 -6.17
C ASN A 48 20.42 14.52 -6.26
N ASN A 49 19.59 15.55 -6.08
CA ASN A 49 18.18 15.52 -6.50
C ASN A 49 17.99 15.33 -8.02
N LYS A 50 19.08 15.20 -8.80
CA LYS A 50 19.08 15.17 -10.28
C LYS A 50 19.27 13.78 -10.89
N ILE A 51 19.64 12.76 -10.11
CA ILE A 51 19.87 11.40 -10.63
C ILE A 51 18.61 10.58 -10.43
N SER A 52 18.18 9.84 -11.47
CA SER A 52 17.04 8.92 -11.41
C SER A 52 17.31 7.81 -10.39
N VAL A 53 16.33 7.45 -9.57
CA VAL A 53 16.48 6.43 -8.52
C VAL A 53 16.91 5.08 -9.09
N GLU A 54 16.51 4.74 -10.32
CA GLU A 54 16.85 3.49 -11.00
C GLU A 54 18.36 3.32 -11.24
N SER A 55 19.11 4.43 -11.29
CA SER A 55 20.56 4.42 -11.48
C SER A 55 21.34 4.40 -10.16
N THR A 56 20.65 4.24 -9.03
CA THR A 56 21.24 4.27 -7.69
C THR A 56 21.29 2.88 -7.07
N ILE A 57 21.90 2.77 -5.89
CA ILE A 57 21.91 1.52 -5.11
C ILE A 57 20.57 1.24 -4.41
N ILE A 58 19.65 2.21 -4.35
CA ILE A 58 18.41 2.14 -3.59
C ILE A 58 17.52 0.96 -4.02
N PRO A 59 17.21 0.76 -5.32
CA PRO A 59 16.33 -0.32 -5.73
C PRO A 59 16.86 -1.71 -5.34
N TYR A 60 18.18 -1.91 -5.48
CA TYR A 60 18.83 -3.15 -5.07
C TYR A 60 18.65 -3.41 -3.58
N HIS A 61 18.98 -2.44 -2.72
CA HIS A 61 18.89 -2.62 -1.28
C HIS A 61 17.44 -2.75 -0.78
N MET A 62 16.47 -2.05 -1.38
CA MET A 62 15.05 -2.24 -1.09
C MET A 62 14.60 -3.67 -1.41
N ALA A 63 15.01 -4.21 -2.56
CA ALA A 63 14.71 -5.59 -2.93
C ALA A 63 15.34 -6.60 -1.95
N GLN A 64 16.59 -6.36 -1.53
CA GLN A 64 17.23 -7.23 -0.53
C GLN A 64 16.54 -7.16 0.83
N MET A 65 16.10 -5.99 1.29
CA MET A 65 15.31 -5.88 2.52
C MET A 65 14.05 -6.76 2.47
N LEU A 66 13.34 -6.79 1.33
CA LEU A 66 12.18 -7.68 1.16
C LEU A 66 12.59 -9.16 1.20
N ASN A 67 13.67 -9.54 0.51
CA ASN A 67 14.15 -10.92 0.51
C ASN A 67 14.52 -11.40 1.93
N VAL A 68 15.17 -10.54 2.72
CA VAL A 68 15.54 -10.84 4.11
C VAL A 68 14.30 -11.07 4.97
N LEU A 69 13.26 -10.22 4.83
CA LEU A 69 12.00 -10.41 5.55
C LEU A 69 11.27 -11.70 5.13
N GLN A 70 11.33 -12.07 3.85
CA GLN A 70 10.74 -13.32 3.36
C GLN A 70 11.47 -14.55 3.88
N GLU A 71 12.80 -14.50 3.94
CA GLU A 71 13.61 -15.57 4.52
C GLU A 71 13.32 -15.71 6.02
N GLU A 72 13.19 -14.59 6.73
CA GLU A 72 12.81 -14.57 8.14
C GLU A 72 11.47 -15.26 8.38
N GLU A 73 10.47 -14.97 7.56
CA GLU A 73 9.13 -15.56 7.65
C GLU A 73 9.13 -17.06 7.28
N ARG A 74 10.11 -17.54 6.49
CA ARG A 74 10.29 -18.96 6.21
C ARG A 74 10.86 -19.71 7.43
N MET A 75 11.73 -19.06 8.18
CA MET A 75 12.42 -19.65 9.33
C MET A 75 11.64 -19.53 10.63
N ASN A 76 10.83 -18.48 10.79
CA ASN A 76 10.11 -18.18 12.02
C ASN A 76 8.61 -18.39 11.87
N LYS A 77 7.98 -18.96 12.90
CA LYS A 77 6.51 -19.10 12.96
C LYS A 77 5.81 -17.78 13.29
N ASN A 78 6.50 -16.89 13.99
CA ASN A 78 6.01 -15.60 14.46
C ASN A 78 6.82 -14.47 13.81
N THR A 79 6.43 -13.22 14.10
CA THR A 79 7.21 -12.02 13.73
C THR A 79 8.65 -12.17 14.19
N GLY A 80 9.59 -12.11 13.25
CA GLY A 80 11.01 -12.21 13.57
C GLY A 80 11.64 -10.85 13.84
N PRO A 81 12.91 -10.83 14.30
CA PRO A 81 13.59 -9.61 14.72
C PRO A 81 13.75 -8.55 13.63
N ALA A 82 13.89 -8.92 12.36
CA ALA A 82 14.01 -7.97 11.25
C ALA A 82 12.67 -7.26 10.97
N MET A 83 11.56 -7.99 10.94
CA MET A 83 10.22 -7.40 10.85
C MET A 83 9.92 -6.50 12.06
N GLU A 84 10.22 -6.95 13.28
CA GLU A 84 10.08 -6.13 14.49
C GLU A 84 10.89 -4.83 14.40
N PHE A 85 12.15 -4.92 13.97
CA PHE A 85 13.01 -3.77 13.77
C PHE A 85 12.41 -2.79 12.75
N MET A 86 11.92 -3.28 11.61
CA MET A 86 11.27 -2.43 10.59
C MET A 86 10.07 -1.66 11.15
N LEU A 87 9.24 -2.35 11.94
CA LEU A 87 8.05 -1.76 12.58
C LEU A 87 8.43 -0.76 13.67
N GLN A 88 9.40 -1.09 14.53
CA GLN A 88 9.83 -0.23 15.64
C GLN A 88 10.55 1.03 15.15
N GLN A 89 11.43 0.90 14.15
CA GLN A 89 12.16 2.02 13.56
C GLN A 89 11.34 2.81 12.53
N LYS A 90 10.04 2.50 12.38
CA LYS A 90 9.11 3.21 11.49
C LYS A 90 9.63 3.38 10.06
N ILE A 91 10.34 2.36 9.56
CA ILE A 91 10.96 2.41 8.23
C ILE A 91 9.93 2.71 7.14
N LEU A 92 8.72 2.15 7.26
CA LEU A 92 7.64 2.40 6.31
C LEU A 92 7.18 3.87 6.29
N GLU A 93 7.21 4.56 7.42
CA GLU A 93 6.87 6.00 7.49
C GLU A 93 7.95 6.85 6.79
N THR A 94 9.22 6.50 7.00
CA THR A 94 10.34 7.13 6.28
C THR A 94 10.25 6.89 4.77
N LEU A 95 10.05 5.63 4.34
CA LEU A 95 9.85 5.28 2.93
C LEU A 95 8.65 6.01 2.33
N GLN A 96 7.53 6.09 3.06
CA GLN A 96 6.37 6.84 2.61
C GLN A 96 6.69 8.32 2.38
N THR A 97 7.44 8.94 3.28
CA THR A 97 7.86 10.34 3.16
C THR A 97 8.75 10.54 1.92
N LEU A 98 9.73 9.65 1.71
CA LEU A 98 10.60 9.67 0.53
C LEU A 98 9.82 9.50 -0.77
N GLY A 99 8.86 8.56 -0.81
CA GLY A 99 8.02 8.33 -1.97
C GLY A 99 7.10 9.51 -2.29
N CYS A 100 6.62 10.23 -1.27
CA CYS A 100 5.80 11.43 -1.47
C CYS A 100 6.63 12.62 -1.97
N ALA A 101 7.86 12.75 -1.50
CA ALA A 101 8.79 13.77 -1.99
C ALA A 101 9.27 13.48 -3.42
N ASP A 102 9.23 12.22 -3.85
CA ASP A 102 9.77 11.71 -5.12
C ASP A 102 11.22 12.17 -5.39
N CYS A 103 12.02 12.20 -4.31
CA CYS A 103 13.43 12.61 -4.34
C CYS A 103 14.30 11.46 -3.81
N PRO A 104 15.23 10.91 -4.63
CA PRO A 104 15.47 11.20 -6.04
C PRO A 104 14.30 10.85 -6.97
N ALA A 105 14.28 11.45 -8.17
CA ALA A 105 13.21 11.26 -9.15
C ALA A 105 12.92 9.76 -9.42
N GLY A 106 11.65 9.37 -9.37
CA GLY A 106 11.20 7.99 -9.49
C GLY A 106 11.16 7.22 -8.16
N MET A 107 11.55 7.82 -7.04
CA MET A 107 11.44 7.21 -5.71
C MET A 107 10.01 6.77 -5.40
N LYS A 108 8.98 7.52 -5.82
CA LYS A 108 7.57 7.12 -5.65
C LYS A 108 7.31 5.72 -6.21
N ARG A 109 7.82 5.44 -7.42
CA ARG A 109 7.70 4.12 -8.05
C ARG A 109 8.32 3.02 -7.19
N GLN A 110 9.53 3.24 -6.69
CA GLN A 110 10.24 2.27 -5.88
C GLN A 110 9.54 1.99 -4.55
N VAL A 111 9.02 3.04 -3.91
CA VAL A 111 8.27 2.92 -2.67
C VAL A 111 6.95 2.19 -2.89
N LEU A 112 6.17 2.54 -3.93
CA LEU A 112 4.95 1.81 -4.28
C LEU A 112 5.23 0.32 -4.53
N HIS A 113 6.32 0.02 -5.25
CA HIS A 113 6.75 -1.35 -5.48
C HIS A 113 7.10 -2.06 -4.17
N PHE A 114 7.85 -1.41 -3.27
CA PHE A 114 8.20 -1.96 -1.97
C PHE A 114 6.96 -2.29 -1.13
N PHE A 115 6.02 -1.34 -1.00
CA PHE A 115 4.77 -1.53 -0.27
C PHE A 115 3.90 -2.64 -0.87
N THR A 116 3.77 -2.66 -2.20
CA THR A 116 3.01 -3.70 -2.91
C THR A 116 3.58 -5.08 -2.62
N ASN A 117 4.90 -5.24 -2.72
CA ASN A 117 5.55 -6.52 -2.47
C ASN A 117 5.50 -6.92 -1.00
N LEU A 118 5.72 -5.98 -0.07
CA LEU A 118 5.63 -6.25 1.35
C LEU A 118 4.23 -6.77 1.71
N LEU A 119 3.18 -6.05 1.32
CA LEU A 119 1.81 -6.49 1.57
C LEU A 119 1.48 -7.80 0.86
N GLY A 120 1.89 -7.97 -0.40
CA GLY A 120 1.58 -9.16 -1.18
C GLY A 120 2.30 -10.43 -0.73
N LYS A 121 3.55 -10.31 -0.29
CA LYS A 121 4.42 -11.46 0.01
C LYS A 121 4.44 -11.85 1.49
N THR A 122 4.13 -10.93 2.40
CA THR A 122 4.06 -11.25 3.83
C THR A 122 2.79 -12.05 4.14
N LYS A 123 2.98 -13.23 4.74
CA LYS A 123 1.91 -14.11 5.23
C LYS A 123 1.34 -13.61 6.56
N GLN A 124 2.17 -12.99 7.39
CA GLN A 124 1.76 -12.37 8.65
C GLN A 124 0.76 -11.22 8.42
N GLN A 125 -0.22 -11.08 9.33
CA GLN A 125 -1.15 -9.96 9.31
C GLN A 125 -0.49 -8.69 9.87
N ILE A 126 0.33 -8.03 9.05
CA ILE A 126 1.04 -6.80 9.45
C ILE A 126 0.18 -5.53 9.31
N LEU A 127 -0.87 -5.56 8.48
CA LEU A 127 -1.69 -4.39 8.17
C LEU A 127 -2.39 -3.75 9.39
N PRO A 128 -2.92 -4.50 10.38
CA PRO A 128 -3.48 -3.91 11.60
C PRO A 128 -2.49 -3.02 12.37
N HIS A 129 -1.18 -3.27 12.24
CA HIS A 129 -0.17 -2.55 12.98
C HIS A 129 -0.13 -1.05 12.61
N VAL A 130 -0.07 -0.16 13.60
CA VAL A 130 -0.15 1.29 13.39
C VAL A 130 0.94 1.85 12.49
N ASN A 131 2.15 1.32 12.60
CA ASN A 131 3.28 1.70 11.75
C ASN A 131 3.22 1.10 10.33
N VAL A 132 2.14 0.39 10.00
CA VAL A 132 1.86 -0.15 8.66
C VAL A 132 0.64 0.54 8.07
N HIS A 133 -0.54 0.48 8.70
CA HIS A 133 -1.74 1.07 8.08
C HIS A 133 -1.64 2.59 7.91
N LYS A 134 -1.00 3.33 8.83
CA LYS A 134 -0.87 4.79 8.67
C LYS A 134 -0.04 5.16 7.43
N PRO A 135 1.18 4.62 7.22
CA PRO A 135 1.91 4.84 5.97
C PRO A 135 1.17 4.35 4.72
N VAL A 136 0.47 3.21 4.78
CA VAL A 136 -0.32 2.68 3.65
C VAL A 136 -1.43 3.66 3.27
N ILE A 137 -2.18 4.19 4.24
CA ILE A 137 -3.26 5.17 4.00
C ILE A 137 -2.71 6.46 3.40
N LYS A 138 -1.60 6.98 3.95
CA LYS A 138 -0.91 8.14 3.36
C LYS A 138 -0.48 7.88 1.92
N MET A 139 0.04 6.68 1.62
CA MET A 139 0.42 6.30 0.27
C MET A 139 -0.77 6.24 -0.69
N ILE A 140 -1.89 5.65 -0.25
CA ILE A 140 -3.16 5.60 -1.02
C ILE A 140 -3.60 7.01 -1.42
N LYS A 141 -3.55 7.96 -0.48
CA LYS A 141 -3.93 9.35 -0.72
C LYS A 141 -3.08 10.02 -1.81
N THR A 142 -1.89 9.52 -2.11
CA THR A 142 -1.03 10.07 -3.20
C THR A 142 -1.29 9.46 -4.59
N CYS A 143 -2.14 8.43 -4.67
CA CYS A 143 -2.43 7.73 -5.91
C CYS A 143 -3.57 8.45 -6.68
N GLY A 144 -3.49 8.47 -8.02
CA GLY A 144 -4.51 9.04 -8.88
C GLY A 144 -4.67 10.57 -8.83
N ILE A 145 -3.78 11.28 -8.11
CA ILE A 145 -3.79 12.76 -8.04
C ILE A 145 -3.40 13.38 -9.39
N VAL A 146 -2.28 12.92 -9.97
CA VAL A 146 -1.72 13.50 -11.19
C VAL A 146 -2.20 12.67 -12.38
N LYS A 147 -2.90 13.31 -13.31
CA LYS A 147 -3.36 12.65 -14.55
C LYS A 147 -2.18 12.27 -15.43
N ALA A 148 -2.21 11.06 -15.98
CA ALA A 148 -1.17 10.52 -16.85
C ALA A 148 0.22 10.51 -16.19
N ALA A 149 0.26 10.27 -14.88
CA ALA A 149 1.53 10.13 -14.16
C ALA A 149 2.31 8.90 -14.67
N PRO A 150 3.65 8.97 -14.73
CA PRO A 150 4.49 7.82 -15.14
C PRO A 150 4.46 6.65 -14.14
N THR A 151 3.75 6.81 -13.02
CA THR A 151 3.57 5.84 -11.93
C THR A 151 2.18 5.22 -11.87
N GLU A 152 1.26 5.55 -12.79
CA GLU A 152 -0.13 5.05 -12.75
C GLU A 152 -0.22 3.50 -12.72
N SER A 153 0.71 2.82 -13.39
CA SER A 153 0.79 1.35 -13.39
C SER A 153 1.16 0.78 -12.01
N GLU A 154 2.10 1.40 -11.31
CA GLU A 154 2.49 0.98 -9.97
C GLU A 154 1.47 1.39 -8.91
N GLU A 155 0.84 2.56 -9.08
CA GLU A 155 -0.25 3.02 -8.22
C GLU A 155 -1.43 2.04 -8.25
N VAL A 156 -1.91 1.65 -9.44
CA VAL A 156 -3.04 0.71 -9.53
C VAL A 156 -2.68 -0.67 -8.98
N GLN A 157 -1.43 -1.14 -9.15
CA GLN A 157 -0.98 -2.40 -8.56
C GLN A 157 -0.97 -2.35 -7.03
N PHE A 158 -0.49 -1.25 -6.46
CA PHE A 158 -0.52 -1.02 -5.02
C PHE A 158 -1.94 -1.00 -4.47
N LEU A 159 -2.85 -0.24 -5.10
CA LEU A 159 -4.25 -0.14 -4.66
C LEU A 159 -4.98 -1.50 -4.78
N LEU A 160 -4.71 -2.28 -5.83
CA LEU A 160 -5.22 -3.65 -5.96
C LEU A 160 -4.74 -4.55 -4.82
N GLN A 161 -3.45 -4.46 -4.47
CA GLN A 161 -2.88 -5.24 -3.39
C GLN A 161 -3.51 -4.90 -2.03
N VAL A 162 -3.75 -3.62 -1.75
CA VAL A 162 -4.48 -3.18 -0.54
C VAL A 162 -5.92 -3.71 -0.58
N SER A 163 -6.62 -3.53 -1.70
CA SER A 163 -8.01 -3.99 -1.88
C SER A 163 -8.15 -5.50 -1.64
N SER A 164 -7.19 -6.28 -2.14
CA SER A 164 -7.13 -7.73 -1.89
C SER A 164 -6.96 -8.05 -0.41
N LYS A 165 -6.14 -7.32 0.34
CA LYS A 165 -5.95 -7.54 1.79
C LYS A 165 -7.19 -7.17 2.59
N LEU A 166 -7.86 -6.08 2.24
CA LEU A 166 -9.12 -5.67 2.87
C LEU A 166 -10.26 -6.66 2.57
N LYS A 167 -10.26 -7.28 1.39
CA LYS A 167 -11.21 -8.35 1.08
C LYS A 167 -10.94 -9.63 1.88
N GLN A 168 -9.67 -9.98 2.08
CA GLN A 168 -9.28 -11.14 2.89
C GLN A 168 -9.66 -10.95 4.37
N ASP A 169 -9.57 -9.72 4.89
CA ASP A 169 -9.92 -9.39 6.26
C ASP A 169 -10.76 -8.09 6.29
N SER A 170 -12.08 -8.28 6.23
CA SER A 170 -13.07 -7.19 6.18
C SER A 170 -13.01 -6.22 7.35
N GLN A 171 -12.54 -6.66 8.53
CA GLN A 171 -12.48 -5.82 9.73
C GLN A 171 -11.46 -4.68 9.58
N LEU A 172 -10.44 -4.87 8.74
CA LEU A 172 -9.39 -3.88 8.52
C LEU A 172 -9.89 -2.62 7.84
N VAL A 173 -11.01 -2.69 7.14
CA VAL A 173 -11.57 -1.58 6.36
C VAL A 173 -11.86 -0.38 7.24
N ASN A 174 -12.23 -0.60 8.50
CA ASN A 174 -12.47 0.48 9.46
C ASN A 174 -11.22 1.33 9.75
N PHE A 175 -10.00 0.80 9.58
CA PHE A 175 -8.78 1.61 9.67
C PHE A 175 -8.62 2.58 8.48
N PHE A 176 -9.21 2.25 7.32
CA PHE A 176 -9.14 3.02 6.07
C PHE A 176 -10.33 3.94 5.86
N LEU A 177 -11.43 3.72 6.59
CA LEU A 177 -12.57 4.61 6.72
C LEU A 177 -12.29 5.64 7.82
N GLN A 178 -11.30 6.49 7.62
CA GLN A 178 -11.00 7.53 8.59
C GLN A 178 -11.95 8.70 8.41
N LYS A 179 -12.48 9.18 9.53
CA LYS A 179 -12.98 10.55 9.64
C LYS A 179 -11.73 11.43 9.74
N GLU A 180 -11.68 12.55 9.03
CA GLU A 180 -10.57 13.50 9.14
C GLU A 180 -10.64 14.17 10.53
N SER A 181 -10.26 13.46 11.59
CA SER A 181 -10.11 14.07 12.92
C SER A 181 -8.84 14.91 12.89
N ALA A 182 -9.05 16.22 13.01
CA ALA A 182 -8.08 17.31 13.00
C ALA A 182 -6.90 17.14 13.99
N GLU A 183 -5.98 16.20 13.75
CA GLU A 183 -4.77 16.05 14.57
C GLU A 183 -3.47 16.40 13.83
N ASN A 184 -3.49 16.89 12.58
CA ASN A 184 -2.26 17.28 11.85
C ASN A 184 -2.37 18.57 11.02
N SER A 185 -3.17 19.55 11.45
CA SER A 185 -3.26 20.86 10.77
C SER A 185 -3.02 22.01 11.75
N SER A 186 -1.81 22.12 12.30
CA SER A 186 -1.33 23.43 12.73
C SER A 186 -0.94 24.23 11.48
N THR A 187 -1.85 25.05 10.98
CA THR A 187 -1.74 26.53 10.85
C THR A 187 -2.83 27.05 9.88
N THR A 188 -3.51 28.11 10.30
CA THR A 188 -4.45 29.01 9.57
C THR A 188 -5.87 28.52 9.24
N THR A 189 -6.77 28.79 10.19
CA THR A 189 -8.07 29.47 10.07
C THR A 189 -8.89 29.26 8.79
N SER A 190 -10.03 28.56 8.92
CA SER A 190 -11.35 29.09 8.54
C SER A 190 -12.48 28.24 9.11
N LEU A 191 -13.44 28.94 9.71
CA LEU A 191 -14.70 28.44 10.23
C LEU A 191 -15.50 27.82 9.08
N ASN A 192 -15.88 26.54 9.19
CA ASN A 192 -17.06 26.00 8.53
C ASN A 192 -17.48 24.69 9.21
N ASN A 193 -18.67 24.70 9.83
CA ASN A 193 -19.41 23.51 10.25
C ASN A 193 -20.00 22.82 9.01
N GLU A 194 -19.14 22.29 8.13
CA GLU A 194 -19.55 21.38 7.07
C GLU A 194 -19.57 19.96 7.65
N ARG A 195 -20.68 19.24 7.48
CA ARG A 195 -20.87 17.87 7.97
C ARG A 195 -19.64 17.03 7.57
N GLU A 196 -18.83 16.61 8.54
CA GLU A 196 -17.59 15.84 8.31
C GLU A 196 -17.93 14.54 7.56
N GLN A 197 -17.74 14.56 6.24
CA GLN A 197 -18.04 13.42 5.38
C GLN A 197 -16.98 12.33 5.60
N PRO A 198 -17.36 11.06 5.73
CA PRO A 198 -16.40 9.97 5.80
C PRO A 198 -15.70 9.83 4.44
N GLU A 199 -14.37 9.97 4.44
CA GLU A 199 -13.56 9.79 3.24
C GLU A 199 -13.23 8.30 3.08
N TYR A 200 -13.26 7.79 1.84
CA TYR A 200 -12.72 6.47 1.54
C TYR A 200 -11.66 6.59 0.45
N SER A 201 -10.48 7.06 0.85
CA SER A 201 -9.37 7.42 -0.04
C SER A 201 -8.95 6.30 -1.01
N LEU A 202 -9.14 5.02 -0.63
CA LEU A 202 -8.89 3.89 -1.52
C LEU A 202 -9.83 3.88 -2.72
N VAL A 203 -11.12 4.07 -2.48
CA VAL A 203 -12.15 4.09 -3.53
C VAL A 203 -12.01 5.34 -4.38
N ASP A 204 -11.70 6.49 -3.77
CA ASP A 204 -11.47 7.74 -4.48
C ASP A 204 -10.26 7.65 -5.42
N ALA A 205 -9.13 7.10 -4.93
CA ALA A 205 -7.94 6.88 -5.75
C ALA A 205 -8.20 5.90 -6.91
N LEU A 206 -8.93 4.81 -6.67
CA LEU A 206 -9.33 3.87 -7.73
C LEU A 206 -10.26 4.53 -8.75
N LEU A 207 -11.25 5.31 -8.30
CA LEU A 207 -12.17 6.06 -9.18
C LEU A 207 -11.40 7.04 -10.07
N ALA A 208 -10.39 7.74 -9.52
CA ALA A 208 -9.52 8.62 -10.29
C ALA A 208 -8.77 7.85 -11.39
N LEU A 209 -8.15 6.71 -11.05
CA LEU A 209 -7.41 5.88 -12.01
C LEU A 209 -8.31 5.19 -13.06
N THR A 210 -9.61 5.02 -12.80
CA THR A 210 -10.53 4.55 -13.87
C THR A 210 -10.65 5.52 -15.05
N LYS A 211 -10.18 6.76 -14.90
CA LYS A 211 -10.15 7.80 -15.94
C LYS A 211 -8.78 7.90 -16.62
N SER A 212 -7.84 7.01 -16.32
CA SER A 212 -6.53 6.96 -17.00
C SER A 212 -6.69 6.70 -18.50
N GLU A 213 -5.79 7.27 -19.29
CA GLU A 213 -5.67 7.04 -20.73
C GLU A 213 -5.05 5.66 -21.05
N ASP A 214 -4.29 5.06 -20.11
CA ASP A 214 -3.84 3.66 -20.25
C ASP A 214 -5.00 2.72 -19.89
N SER A 215 -5.55 2.06 -20.91
CA SER A 215 -6.66 1.13 -20.76
C SER A 215 -6.37 0.00 -19.76
N ARG A 216 -5.11 -0.44 -19.62
CA ARG A 216 -4.72 -1.49 -18.66
C ARG A 216 -4.80 -0.98 -17.23
N VAL A 217 -4.41 0.28 -17.00
CA VAL A 217 -4.55 0.94 -15.70
C VAL A 217 -6.04 1.10 -15.38
N ALA A 218 -6.82 1.64 -16.30
CA ALA A 218 -8.25 1.86 -16.10
C ALA A 218 -9.00 0.54 -15.80
N ILE A 219 -8.69 -0.55 -16.51
CA ILE A 219 -9.29 -1.87 -16.28
C ILE A 219 -8.90 -2.42 -14.90
N LYS A 220 -7.62 -2.33 -14.52
CA LYS A 220 -7.16 -2.74 -13.18
C LYS A 220 -7.79 -1.91 -12.06
N ALA A 221 -8.01 -0.62 -12.29
CA ALA A 221 -8.70 0.23 -11.33
C ALA A 221 -10.16 -0.21 -11.16
N CYS A 222 -10.83 -0.58 -12.25
CA CYS A 222 -12.17 -1.19 -12.20
C CYS A 222 -12.16 -2.51 -11.41
N GLU A 223 -11.17 -3.36 -11.60
CA GLU A 223 -11.00 -4.59 -10.80
C GLU A 223 -10.88 -4.28 -9.30
N GLY A 224 -10.10 -3.25 -8.93
CA GLY A 224 -10.00 -2.81 -7.54
C GLY A 224 -11.34 -2.36 -6.96
N LEU A 225 -12.14 -1.60 -7.72
CA LEU A 225 -13.49 -1.21 -7.32
C LEU A 225 -14.40 -2.43 -7.10
N LEU A 226 -14.31 -3.45 -7.95
CA LEU A 226 -15.04 -4.70 -7.78
C LEU A 226 -14.63 -5.43 -6.49
N LEU A 227 -13.33 -5.46 -6.18
CA LEU A 227 -12.85 -6.03 -4.93
C LEU A 227 -13.42 -5.29 -3.71
N CYS A 228 -13.38 -3.96 -3.70
CA CYS A 228 -13.96 -3.14 -2.63
C CYS A 228 -15.46 -3.40 -2.44
N SER A 229 -16.20 -3.57 -3.52
CA SER A 229 -17.64 -3.88 -3.46
C SER A 229 -17.97 -5.27 -2.90
N SER A 230 -16.99 -6.17 -2.95
CA SER A 230 -17.11 -7.54 -2.44
C SER A 230 -16.73 -7.66 -0.96
N ILE A 231 -16.33 -6.56 -0.31
CA ILE A 231 -15.97 -6.54 1.10
C ILE A 231 -17.26 -6.59 1.93
N ALA A 232 -17.37 -7.59 2.80
CA ALA A 232 -18.52 -7.81 3.66
C ALA A 232 -18.52 -6.92 4.92
N GLU A 233 -18.44 -5.59 4.74
CA GLU A 233 -18.46 -4.61 5.85
C GLU A 233 -19.54 -3.54 5.60
N ASP A 234 -20.57 -3.50 6.47
CA ASP A 234 -21.76 -2.67 6.25
C ASP A 234 -21.47 -1.17 6.23
N ARG A 235 -20.59 -0.71 7.13
CA ARG A 235 -20.17 0.70 7.19
C ARG A 235 -19.43 1.12 5.93
N ALA A 236 -18.53 0.27 5.43
CA ALA A 236 -17.81 0.52 4.19
C ALA A 236 -18.76 0.61 3.00
N ALA A 237 -19.69 -0.35 2.89
CA ALA A 237 -20.70 -0.34 1.84
C ALA A 237 -21.56 0.93 1.87
N HIS A 238 -21.95 1.38 3.07
CA HIS A 238 -22.71 2.63 3.24
C HIS A 238 -21.91 3.85 2.76
N VAL A 239 -20.63 3.94 3.14
CA VAL A 239 -19.77 5.06 2.73
C VAL A 239 -19.53 5.07 1.22
N ILE A 240 -19.23 3.91 0.64
CA ILE A 240 -19.04 3.75 -0.81
C ILE A 240 -20.27 4.25 -1.58
N VAL A 241 -21.47 3.83 -1.17
CA VAL A 241 -22.70 4.13 -1.92
C VAL A 241 -23.13 5.59 -1.79
N LEU A 242 -22.98 6.20 -0.60
CA LEU A 242 -23.51 7.54 -0.34
C LEU A 242 -22.52 8.68 -0.61
N TYR A 243 -21.22 8.43 -0.44
CA TYR A 243 -20.22 9.49 -0.42
C TYR A 243 -19.17 9.41 -1.53
N THR A 244 -19.31 8.45 -2.46
CA THR A 244 -18.40 8.33 -3.61
C THR A 244 -19.18 8.17 -4.92
N ALA A 245 -18.55 8.50 -6.06
CA ALA A 245 -19.12 8.29 -7.39
C ALA A 245 -19.09 6.81 -7.84
N PHE A 246 -18.98 5.88 -6.90
CA PHE A 246 -18.85 4.45 -7.14
C PHE A 246 -20.02 3.87 -7.93
N CYS A 247 -21.26 4.16 -7.52
CA CYS A 247 -22.45 3.59 -8.17
C CYS A 247 -22.60 4.04 -9.63
N GLU A 248 -22.32 5.31 -9.93
CA GLU A 248 -22.32 5.83 -11.30
C GLU A 248 -21.28 5.11 -12.16
N ARG A 249 -20.08 4.93 -11.62
CA ARG A 249 -18.99 4.27 -12.37
C ARG A 249 -19.26 2.79 -12.57
N MET A 250 -19.80 2.11 -11.57
CA MET A 250 -20.19 0.71 -11.64
C MET A 250 -21.28 0.45 -12.69
N TYR A 251 -22.25 1.36 -12.82
CA TYR A 251 -23.27 1.27 -13.87
C TYR A 251 -22.64 1.33 -15.27
N VAL A 252 -21.70 2.26 -15.49
CA VAL A 252 -20.96 2.37 -16.75
C VAL A 252 -20.12 1.12 -17.01
N ILE A 253 -19.42 0.60 -16.00
CA ILE A 253 -18.63 -0.64 -16.12
C ILE A 253 -19.55 -1.80 -16.52
N HIS A 254 -20.68 -1.99 -15.84
CA HIS A 254 -21.63 -3.05 -16.16
C HIS A 254 -22.23 -2.91 -17.57
N SER A 255 -22.50 -1.68 -18.03
CA SER A 255 -23.01 -1.45 -19.39
C SER A 255 -21.98 -1.74 -20.49
N LYS A 256 -20.68 -1.61 -20.19
CA LYS A 256 -19.58 -1.75 -21.16
C LYS A 256 -18.90 -3.11 -21.11
N PHE A 257 -18.85 -3.72 -19.93
CA PHE A 257 -18.28 -5.03 -19.66
C PHE A 257 -19.40 -5.91 -19.12
N VAL A 258 -19.93 -6.78 -19.97
CA VAL A 258 -20.88 -7.83 -19.57
C VAL A 258 -20.18 -8.74 -18.56
N ILE A 259 -20.28 -8.40 -17.27
CA ILE A 259 -19.79 -9.23 -16.16
C ILE A 259 -21.02 -9.73 -15.39
N PRO A 260 -21.52 -10.93 -15.70
CA PRO A 260 -22.69 -11.52 -15.02
C PRO A 260 -22.49 -11.70 -13.52
N CYS A 261 -21.24 -11.76 -13.03
CA CYS A 261 -20.90 -12.10 -11.66
C CYS A 261 -21.30 -11.04 -10.62
N LEU A 262 -21.61 -9.80 -11.03
CA LEU A 262 -21.97 -8.71 -10.12
C LEU A 262 -23.38 -8.83 -9.53
N LEU A 263 -24.29 -9.51 -10.23
CA LEU A 263 -25.67 -9.71 -9.78
C LEU A 263 -25.85 -10.89 -8.81
N GLU A 264 -24.87 -11.79 -8.70
CA GLU A 264 -24.93 -12.87 -7.70
C GLU A 264 -24.63 -12.39 -6.27
N ASN A 265 -24.02 -11.21 -6.12
CA ASN A 265 -23.83 -10.60 -4.82
C ASN A 265 -25.14 -9.94 -4.37
N LYS A 266 -26.05 -10.75 -3.80
CA LYS A 266 -27.39 -10.34 -3.31
C LYS A 266 -27.37 -9.10 -2.40
N MET A 267 -26.21 -8.76 -1.82
CA MET A 267 -25.97 -7.55 -1.02
C MET A 267 -25.99 -6.26 -1.86
N LEU A 268 -25.32 -6.23 -3.02
CA LEU A 268 -25.28 -5.06 -3.90
C LEU A 268 -26.63 -4.83 -4.59
N SER A 269 -27.27 -5.90 -5.07
CA SER A 269 -28.61 -5.82 -5.68
C SER A 269 -29.66 -5.25 -4.71
N LYS A 270 -29.73 -5.75 -3.46
CA LYS A 270 -30.68 -5.24 -2.45
C LYS A 270 -30.31 -3.84 -1.93
N LYS A 271 -29.03 -3.54 -1.69
CA LYS A 271 -28.61 -2.21 -1.18
C LYS A 271 -28.67 -1.13 -2.25
N MET A 272 -28.34 -1.43 -3.50
CA MET A 272 -28.49 -0.46 -4.60
C MET A 272 -29.96 -0.14 -4.89
N THR A 273 -30.87 -1.12 -4.82
CA THR A 273 -32.31 -0.86 -5.00
C THR A 273 -32.93 -0.09 -3.83
N HIS A 274 -32.56 -0.39 -2.59
CA HIS A 274 -33.06 0.37 -1.43
C HIS A 274 -32.50 1.80 -1.36
N THR A 275 -31.21 1.99 -1.66
CA THR A 275 -30.55 3.30 -1.52
C THR A 275 -30.76 4.22 -2.72
N CYS A 276 -30.89 3.69 -3.95
CA CYS A 276 -31.30 4.48 -5.11
C CYS A 276 -32.73 5.05 -4.91
N ASN A 277 -33.62 4.29 -4.27
CA ASN A 277 -34.93 4.81 -3.84
C ASN A 277 -34.80 5.88 -2.74
N SER A 278 -33.86 5.74 -1.80
CA SER A 278 -33.65 6.72 -0.72
C SER A 278 -33.00 8.03 -1.19
N GLN A 279 -32.02 7.98 -2.10
CA GLN A 279 -31.42 9.16 -2.73
C GLN A 279 -32.41 9.89 -3.64
N ARG A 280 -33.31 9.16 -4.32
CA ARG A 280 -34.42 9.77 -5.07
C ARG A 280 -35.42 10.47 -4.15
N CYS A 281 -35.73 9.90 -2.98
CA CYS A 281 -36.56 10.58 -1.97
C CYS A 281 -35.92 11.85 -1.38
N LEU A 282 -34.61 11.87 -1.13
CA LEU A 282 -33.89 13.05 -0.62
C LEU A 282 -33.76 14.18 -1.67
N SER A 283 -33.67 13.81 -2.96
CA SER A 283 -33.70 14.79 -4.06
C SER A 283 -35.11 15.29 -4.36
N ASP A 284 -36.16 14.50 -4.10
CA ASP A 284 -37.55 14.94 -4.22
C ASP A 284 -38.03 15.79 -3.02
N GLU A 285 -37.51 15.59 -1.81
CA GLU A 285 -37.79 16.46 -0.65
C GLU A 285 -37.09 17.82 -0.77
N SER A 286 -35.83 17.87 -1.22
CA SER A 286 -35.12 19.14 -1.44
C SER A 286 -35.69 19.98 -2.59
N ASN A 287 -36.50 19.39 -3.48
CA ASN A 287 -37.17 20.09 -4.57
C ASN A 287 -38.62 20.54 -4.23
N LYS A 288 -39.17 20.10 -3.08
CA LYS A 288 -40.47 20.57 -2.59
C LYS A 288 -40.36 21.84 -1.74
N ASP A 289 -39.23 22.03 -1.06
CA ASP A 289 -38.97 23.23 -0.26
C ASP A 289 -38.47 24.43 -1.10
N ALA A 290 -38.14 24.22 -2.37
CA ALA A 290 -37.70 25.28 -3.29
C ALA A 290 -38.85 25.96 -4.06
N ASN A 291 -40.12 25.55 -3.85
CA ASN A 291 -41.27 26.06 -4.60
C ASN A 291 -42.37 26.69 -3.71
N VAL A 292 -41.99 27.12 -2.50
CA VAL A 292 -42.85 27.95 -1.63
C VAL A 292 -42.10 29.23 -1.24
N ILE A 293 -41.89 30.12 -2.23
CA ILE A 293 -41.82 31.58 -2.05
C ILE A 293 -42.47 32.21 -3.28
#